data_AF-A0A6B9YME1-F1
#
_entry.id   AF-A0A6B9YME1-F1
#
_cell.length_a   1.000
_cell.length_b   1.000
_cell.length_c   1.000
_cell.angle_alpha   90.00
_cell.angle_beta   90.00
_cell.angle_gamma   90.00
#
_symmetry.space_group_name_H-M   'P 1'
#
loop_
_entity.id
_entity.type
_entity.pdbx_description
1 polymer ?
#
loop_
_entity_poly.entity_id
_entity_poly.type
_entity_poly.pdbx_seq_one_letter_code
_entity_poly.pdbx_strand_id
1 'polypeptide(L)'
;MRFMILRKADKQMEQGAGLPSKELLGAIGNYYQSMRDAGILLGGEWLQPSANSSRIVINKGKQTVVDGPFTELKELVAGFIVINVPSREEALAWAQKCPTLTGECDVEVEIRQLIEASDFPADYAEELTKHASKTMASDAEKNLQTTTVG
;
A
#
# COMPACT_ATOMS: atom_id res chain seq x y z
N MET A 1 -11.33 -1.53 -8.62
CA MET A 1 -9.92 -1.95 -8.77
C MET A 1 -9.18 -1.52 -7.52
N ARG A 2 -8.29 -2.36 -6.99
CA ARG A 2 -7.56 -2.04 -5.77
C ARG A 2 -6.22 -1.40 -6.09
N PHE A 3 -5.88 -0.35 -5.36
CA PHE A 3 -4.60 0.36 -5.50
C PHE A 3 -3.93 0.49 -4.14
N MET A 4 -2.61 0.33 -4.13
CA MET A 4 -1.74 0.66 -3.01
C MET A 4 -1.12 2.03 -3.25
N ILE A 5 -1.19 2.89 -2.24
CA ILE A 5 -0.51 4.17 -2.15
C ILE A 5 0.64 3.96 -1.16
N LEU A 6 1.88 4.06 -1.65
CA LEU A 6 3.11 3.82 -0.90
C LEU A 6 3.81 5.15 -0.67
N ARG A 7 3.87 5.61 0.58
CA ARG A 7 4.64 6.81 0.93
C ARG A 7 6.10 6.42 1.10
N LYS A 8 7.01 7.06 0.35
CA LYS A 8 8.45 6.88 0.56
C LYS A 8 8.89 7.55 1.85
N ALA A 9 9.93 7.01 2.46
CA ALA A 9 10.53 7.61 3.63
C ALA A 9 11.31 8.87 3.27
N ASP A 10 11.24 9.85 4.15
CA ASP A 10 12.07 11.04 4.12
C ASP A 10 12.99 11.06 5.35
N LYS A 11 13.92 12.01 5.37
CA LYS A 11 14.88 12.13 6.47
C LYS A 11 14.20 12.33 7.82
N GLN A 12 13.08 13.04 7.87
CA GLN A 12 12.38 13.34 9.11
C GLN A 12 11.80 12.06 9.73
N MET A 13 11.16 11.22 8.91
CA MET A 13 10.61 9.95 9.36
C MET A 13 11.68 8.97 9.82
N GLU A 14 12.81 8.89 9.12
CA GLU A 14 13.88 7.94 9.46
C GLU A 14 14.74 8.38 10.65
N GLN A 15 14.80 9.67 10.96
CA GLN A 15 15.46 10.19 12.17
C GLN A 15 14.64 10.00 13.44
N GLY A 16 13.45 9.37 13.35
CA GLY A 16 12.52 9.27 14.46
C GLY A 16 12.08 10.65 14.95
N ALA A 17 12.10 11.66 14.08
CA ALA A 17 11.86 13.05 14.40
C ALA A 17 10.37 13.32 14.67
N GLY A 18 9.91 12.77 15.79
CA GLY A 18 8.64 13.09 16.43
C GLY A 18 7.41 12.52 15.74
N LEU A 19 6.41 12.21 16.55
CA LEU A 19 5.04 12.08 16.07
C LEU A 19 4.66 13.35 15.27
N PRO A 20 3.81 13.24 14.24
CA PRO A 20 3.33 14.41 13.50
C PRO A 20 2.76 15.46 14.46
N SER A 21 2.82 16.74 14.07
CA SER A 21 2.16 17.82 14.83
C SER A 21 0.69 17.47 15.07
N LYS A 22 0.07 17.99 16.14
CA LYS A 22 -1.36 17.73 16.41
C LYS A 22 -2.26 18.09 15.23
N GLU A 23 -1.91 19.18 14.54
CA GLU A 23 -2.61 19.62 13.34
C GLU A 23 -2.46 18.62 12.19
N LEU A 24 -1.23 18.19 11.89
CA LEU A 24 -0.98 17.20 10.86
C LEU A 24 -1.65 15.86 11.20
N LEU A 25 -1.58 15.42 12.46
CA LEU A 25 -2.28 14.23 12.95
C LEU A 25 -3.79 14.32 12.73
N GLY A 26 -4.40 15.48 13.01
CA GLY A 26 -5.81 15.73 12.73
C GLY A 26 -6.14 15.68 11.24
N ALA A 27 -5.31 16.30 10.39
CA ALA A 27 -5.47 16.26 8.94
C ALA A 27 -5.37 14.83 8.38
N ILE A 28 -4.41 14.04 8.88
CA ILE A 28 -4.27 12.61 8.57
C ILE A 28 -5.54 11.86 8.98
N GLY A 29 -6.03 12.07 10.21
CA GLY A 29 -7.26 11.45 10.70
C GLY A 29 -8.46 11.75 9.81
N ASN A 30 -8.65 13.01 9.43
CA ASN A 30 -9.71 13.46 8.52
C ASN A 30 -9.57 12.85 7.12
N TYR A 31 -8.34 12.75 6.60
CA TYR A 31 -8.07 12.11 5.33
C TYR A 31 -8.48 10.63 5.33
N TYR A 32 -8.06 9.86 6.35
CA TYR A 32 -8.52 8.48 6.52
C TYR A 32 -10.03 8.37 6.70
N GLN A 33 -10.64 9.29 7.44
CA GLN A 33 -12.09 9.31 7.63
C GLN A 33 -12.84 9.54 6.31
N SER A 34 -12.37 10.48 5.49
CA SER A 34 -12.99 10.76 4.18
C SER A 34 -12.98 9.54 3.25
N MET A 35 -11.93 8.72 3.29
CA MET A 35 -11.87 7.47 2.52
C MET A 35 -12.76 6.37 3.10
N ARG A 36 -12.95 6.34 4.43
CA ARG A 36 -13.92 5.44 5.08
C ARG A 36 -15.35 5.82 4.73
N ASP A 37 -15.68 7.10 4.81
CA ASP A 37 -17.02 7.63 4.50
C ASP A 37 -17.38 7.40 3.03
N ALA A 38 -16.38 7.51 2.14
CA ALA A 38 -16.54 7.15 0.72
C ALA A 38 -16.61 5.64 0.46
N GLY A 39 -16.39 4.78 1.48
CA GLY A 39 -16.43 3.33 1.35
C GLY A 39 -15.27 2.72 0.56
N ILE A 40 -14.18 3.46 0.35
CA ILE A 40 -13.06 3.03 -0.51
C ILE A 40 -11.85 2.53 0.27
N LEU A 41 -11.72 2.85 1.56
CA LEU A 41 -10.57 2.44 2.37
C LEU A 41 -10.61 0.94 2.67
N LEU A 42 -9.59 0.20 2.20
CA LEU A 42 -9.41 -1.22 2.53
C LEU A 42 -8.45 -1.44 3.70
N GLY A 43 -7.53 -0.51 3.93
CA GLY A 43 -6.60 -0.54 5.05
C GLY A 43 -5.44 0.44 4.85
N GLY A 44 -4.62 0.64 5.86
CA GLY A 44 -3.42 1.46 5.75
C GLY A 44 -2.76 1.69 7.10
N GLU A 45 -1.44 1.69 7.11
CA GLU A 45 -0.64 1.77 8.33
C GLU A 45 0.66 2.55 8.10
N TRP A 46 1.20 3.06 9.21
CA TRP A 46 2.50 3.71 9.28
C TRP A 46 3.53 2.68 9.67
N LEU A 47 4.73 2.78 9.08
CA LEU A 47 5.84 1.91 9.41
C LEU A 47 6.80 2.60 10.37
N GLN A 48 7.45 1.82 11.21
CA GLN A 48 8.54 2.30 12.06
C GLN A 48 9.75 2.68 11.20
N PRO A 49 10.62 3.59 11.68
CA PRO A 49 11.87 3.91 11.02
C PRO A 49 12.67 2.64 10.71
N SER A 50 13.46 2.65 9.65
CA SER A 50 14.20 1.49 9.21
C SER A 50 15.26 1.02 10.22
N ALA A 51 15.67 1.89 11.16
CA ALA A 51 16.47 1.51 12.32
C ALA A 51 15.83 0.39 13.18
N ASN A 52 14.50 0.24 13.12
CA ASN A 52 13.74 -0.82 13.80
C ASN A 52 13.32 -1.95 12.85
N SER A 53 13.99 -2.09 11.70
CA SER A 53 13.65 -3.07 10.66
C SER A 53 14.83 -3.98 10.32
N SER A 54 14.51 -5.16 9.79
CA SER A 54 15.48 -6.11 9.25
C SER A 54 15.07 -6.52 7.84
N ARG A 55 16.05 -6.76 6.97
CA ARG A 55 15.87 -7.31 5.62
C ARG A 55 16.47 -8.70 5.53
N ILE A 56 15.78 -9.59 4.81
CA ILE A 56 16.35 -10.86 4.38
C ILE A 56 16.87 -10.66 2.95
N VAL A 57 18.17 -10.87 2.75
CA VAL A 57 18.86 -10.73 1.47
C VAL A 57 19.30 -12.10 0.98
N ILE A 58 18.99 -12.44 -0.28
CA ILE A 58 19.46 -13.65 -0.94
C ILE A 58 20.51 -13.25 -1.97
N ASN A 59 21.73 -13.75 -1.81
CA ASN A 59 22.80 -13.53 -2.77
C ASN A 59 23.41 -14.87 -3.16
N LYS A 60 23.32 -15.21 -4.47
CA LYS A 60 23.76 -16.50 -5.02
C LYS A 60 23.24 -17.70 -4.22
N GLY A 61 21.96 -17.67 -3.86
CA GLY A 61 21.29 -18.74 -3.11
C GLY A 61 21.59 -18.76 -1.60
N LYS A 62 22.46 -17.88 -1.08
CA LYS A 62 22.71 -17.75 0.36
C LYS A 62 21.82 -16.66 0.95
N GLN A 63 21.09 -17.02 2.00
CA GLN A 63 20.24 -16.10 2.76
C GLN A 63 21.02 -15.46 3.92
N THR A 64 20.87 -14.15 4.09
CA THR A 64 21.43 -13.38 5.21
C THR A 64 20.40 -12.40 5.73
N VAL A 65 20.44 -12.10 7.04
CA VAL A 65 19.66 -11.03 7.66
C VAL A 65 20.54 -9.78 7.77
N VAL A 66 20.00 -8.63 7.41
CA VAL A 66 20.65 -7.32 7.52
C VAL A 66 19.72 -6.40 8.30
N ASP A 67 20.16 -5.96 9.47
CA ASP A 67 19.44 -4.99 10.29
C ASP A 67 19.69 -3.57 9.79
N GLY A 68 18.70 -2.69 9.96
CA GLY A 68 18.83 -1.28 9.61
C GLY A 68 19.70 -0.48 10.60
N PRO A 69 19.82 0.85 10.42
CA PRO A 69 19.14 1.65 9.40
C PRO A 69 19.71 1.45 7.99
N PHE A 70 18.93 1.80 6.97
CA PHE A 70 19.33 1.72 5.56
C PHE A 70 19.58 3.12 4.99
N THR A 71 20.58 3.25 4.12
CA THR A 71 21.04 4.54 3.58
C THR A 71 20.20 5.07 2.42
N GLU A 72 19.57 4.18 1.65
CA GLU A 72 18.79 4.52 0.45
C GLU A 72 17.35 4.92 0.80
N LEU A 73 17.18 6.12 1.36
CA LEU A 73 15.91 6.59 1.93
C LEU A 73 14.74 6.60 0.93
N LYS A 74 14.99 7.00 -0.33
CA LYS A 74 13.95 7.07 -1.37
C LYS A 74 13.42 5.69 -1.79
N GLU A 75 14.14 4.62 -1.45
CA GLU A 75 13.68 3.25 -1.66
C GLU A 75 12.85 2.70 -0.48
N LEU A 76 12.93 3.35 0.69
CA LEU A 76 12.19 2.93 1.88
C LEU A 76 10.74 3.36 1.82
N VAL A 77 9.87 2.51 2.34
CA VAL A 77 8.44 2.81 2.52
C VAL A 77 8.22 3.19 3.97
N ALA A 78 7.61 4.35 4.21
CA ALA A 78 7.26 4.82 5.55
C ALA A 78 5.79 4.53 5.92
N GLY A 79 4.97 4.14 4.95
CA GLY A 79 3.58 3.80 5.17
C GLY A 79 2.88 3.42 3.88
N PHE A 80 1.72 2.78 4.04
CA PHE A 80 0.91 2.37 2.91
C PHE A 80 -0.58 2.59 3.17
N ILE A 81 -1.36 2.74 2.10
CA ILE A 81 -2.82 2.74 2.11
C ILE A 81 -3.28 1.86 0.97
N VAL A 82 -4.31 1.06 1.19
CA VAL A 82 -5.00 0.28 0.16
C VAL A 82 -6.41 0.84 -0.01
N ILE A 83 -6.76 1.21 -1.24
CA ILE A 83 -8.08 1.74 -1.60
C ILE A 83 -8.71 0.94 -2.75
N ASN A 84 -10.05 0.89 -2.80
CA ASN A 84 -10.81 0.35 -3.91
C ASN A 84 -11.54 1.46 -4.66
N VAL A 85 -11.12 1.73 -5.90
CA VAL A 85 -11.64 2.80 -6.74
C VAL A 85 -11.83 2.30 -8.18
N PRO A 86 -12.69 2.92 -9.00
CA PRO A 86 -12.99 2.47 -10.36
C PRO A 86 -11.89 2.77 -11.38
N SER A 87 -10.87 3.59 -11.06
CA SER A 87 -9.81 3.95 -12.01
C SER A 87 -8.48 4.33 -11.33
N ARG A 88 -7.40 4.31 -12.12
CA ARG A 88 -6.08 4.81 -11.69
C ARG A 88 -6.12 6.31 -11.43
N GLU A 89 -6.88 7.04 -12.23
CA GLU A 89 -7.05 8.49 -12.12
C GLU A 89 -7.71 8.85 -10.78
N GLU A 90 -8.71 8.08 -10.34
CA GLU A 90 -9.29 8.26 -9.01
C GLU A 90 -8.30 7.90 -7.90
N ALA A 91 -7.50 6.84 -8.06
CA ALA A 91 -6.46 6.49 -7.10
C ALA A 91 -5.43 7.62 -6.94
N LEU A 92 -5.01 8.23 -8.06
CA LEU A 92 -4.11 9.39 -8.07
C LEU A 92 -4.76 10.61 -7.42
N ALA A 93 -6.04 10.88 -7.70
CA ALA A 93 -6.76 11.99 -7.09
C ALA A 93 -6.89 11.84 -5.57
N TRP A 94 -7.03 10.62 -5.05
CA TRP A 94 -6.96 10.35 -3.62
C TRP A 94 -5.56 10.52 -3.06
N ALA A 95 -4.54 9.95 -3.72
CA ALA A 95 -3.15 10.08 -3.29
C ALA A 95 -2.69 11.55 -3.19
N GLN A 96 -3.11 12.41 -4.12
CA GLN A 96 -2.80 13.85 -4.11
C GLN A 96 -3.41 14.61 -2.92
N LYS A 97 -4.46 14.08 -2.29
CA LYS A 97 -5.06 14.66 -1.07
C LYS A 97 -4.32 14.27 0.20
N CYS A 98 -3.29 13.42 0.12
CA CYS A 98 -2.57 12.94 1.28
C CYS A 98 -1.88 14.11 2.01
N PRO A 99 -2.22 14.37 3.29
CA PRO A 99 -1.69 15.53 4.02
C PRO A 99 -0.20 15.40 4.33
N THR A 100 0.39 14.21 4.16
CA THR A 100 1.83 13.98 4.37
C THR A 100 2.70 14.33 3.15
N LEU A 101 2.08 14.78 2.05
CA LEU A 101 2.74 15.30 0.85
C LEU A 101 3.18 16.77 0.99
N THR A 102 2.96 17.39 2.15
CA THR A 102 3.37 18.77 2.42
C THR A 102 4.63 18.78 3.29
N GLY A 103 5.65 19.55 2.93
CA GLY A 103 6.85 19.72 3.74
C GLY A 103 8.01 20.37 2.97
N GLU A 104 9.08 20.70 3.70
CA GLU A 104 10.31 21.28 3.13
C GLU A 104 11.24 20.22 2.50
N CYS A 105 10.97 18.92 2.72
CA CYS A 105 11.74 17.81 2.19
C CYS A 105 11.12 17.25 0.90
N ASP A 106 11.95 16.61 0.07
CA ASP A 106 11.47 15.76 -1.04
C ASP A 106 10.55 14.67 -0.49
N VAL A 107 9.27 14.68 -0.88
CA VAL A 107 8.30 13.62 -0.58
C VAL A 107 7.89 12.93 -1.87
N GLU A 108 7.86 11.60 -1.84
CA GLU A 108 7.42 10.78 -2.96
C GLU A 108 6.32 9.81 -2.51
N VAL A 109 5.32 9.63 -3.36
CA VAL A 109 4.28 8.62 -3.21
C VAL A 109 4.18 7.83 -4.51
N GLU A 110 4.27 6.50 -4.37
CA GLU A 110 4.11 5.55 -5.47
C GLU A 110 2.68 4.98 -5.43
N ILE A 111 1.97 5.03 -6.55
CA ILE A 111 0.62 4.49 -6.68
C ILE A 111 0.68 3.29 -7.60
N ARG A 112 0.27 2.12 -7.10
CA ARG A 112 0.29 0.86 -7.87
C ARG A 112 -0.99 0.10 -7.73
N GLN A 113 -1.46 -0.44 -8.85
CA GLN A 113 -2.59 -1.35 -8.85
C GLN A 113 -2.16 -2.68 -8.23
N LEU A 114 -3.04 -3.25 -7.38
CA LEU A 114 -2.91 -4.62 -6.91
C LEU A 114 -3.33 -5.56 -8.03
N ILE A 115 -2.73 -6.75 -8.06
CA ILE A 115 -3.17 -7.81 -8.94
C ILE A 115 -4.53 -8.32 -8.44
N GLU A 116 -5.47 -8.44 -9.37
CA GLU A 116 -6.83 -8.95 -9.17
C GLU A 116 -6.96 -10.38 -9.74
N ALA A 117 -8.02 -11.09 -9.34
CA ALA A 117 -8.28 -12.43 -9.87
C ALA A 117 -8.45 -12.45 -11.39
N SER A 118 -8.97 -11.37 -11.97
CA SER A 118 -9.14 -11.20 -13.43
C SER A 118 -7.83 -11.06 -14.20
N ASP A 119 -6.72 -10.78 -13.52
CA ASP A 119 -5.40 -10.67 -14.15
C ASP A 119 -4.73 -12.04 -14.36
N PHE A 120 -5.32 -13.11 -13.80
CA PHE A 120 -4.85 -14.47 -13.96
C PHE A 120 -5.63 -15.22 -15.06
N PRO A 121 -5.01 -16.25 -15.67
CA PRO A 121 -5.72 -17.19 -16.53
C PRO A 121 -6.91 -17.86 -15.81
N ALA A 122 -7.98 -18.17 -16.54
CA ALA A 122 -9.22 -18.70 -15.96
C ALA A 122 -9.04 -20.06 -15.24
N ASP A 123 -8.08 -20.87 -15.68
CA ASP A 123 -7.73 -22.16 -15.08
C ASP A 123 -7.01 -22.04 -13.73
N TYR A 124 -6.71 -20.82 -13.26
CA TYR A 124 -6.14 -20.56 -11.93
C TYR A 124 -7.23 -20.33 -10.87
N ALA A 125 -8.52 -20.25 -11.26
CA ALA A 125 -9.59 -19.82 -10.37
C ALA A 125 -9.78 -20.72 -9.14
N GLU A 126 -9.63 -22.03 -9.29
CA GLU A 126 -9.70 -22.98 -8.17
C GLU A 126 -8.58 -22.71 -7.14
N GLU A 127 -7.35 -22.57 -7.62
CA GLU A 127 -6.19 -22.28 -6.79
C GLU A 127 -6.30 -20.91 -6.11
N LEU A 128 -6.76 -19.88 -6.84
CA LEU A 128 -7.00 -18.56 -6.27
C LEU A 128 -8.08 -18.59 -5.18
N THR A 129 -9.17 -19.33 -5.38
CA THR A 129 -10.24 -19.44 -4.38
C THR A 129 -9.73 -20.10 -3.10
N LYS A 130 -8.86 -21.11 -3.23
CA LYS A 130 -8.33 -21.89 -2.11
C LYS A 130 -7.20 -21.19 -1.35
N HIS A 131 -6.35 -20.44 -2.05
CA HIS A 131 -5.07 -19.97 -1.53
C HIS A 131 -4.89 -18.45 -1.49
N ALA A 132 -5.72 -17.67 -2.19
CA ALA A 132 -5.57 -16.22 -2.21
C ALA A 132 -6.14 -15.56 -0.94
N SER A 133 -5.84 -14.26 -0.80
CA SER A 133 -6.51 -13.42 0.22
C SER A 133 -8.04 -13.48 0.06
N LYS A 134 -8.78 -13.34 1.17
CA LYS A 134 -10.26 -13.38 1.16
C LYS A 134 -10.89 -12.49 0.08
N THR A 135 -10.35 -11.28 -0.11
CA THR A 135 -10.82 -10.35 -1.14
C THR A 135 -10.63 -10.93 -2.54
N MET A 136 -9.43 -11.44 -2.84
CA MET A 136 -9.11 -11.99 -4.15
C MET A 136 -9.85 -13.30 -4.43
N ALA A 137 -10.06 -14.15 -3.42
CA ALA A 137 -10.87 -15.37 -3.54
C ALA A 137 -12.34 -15.03 -3.87
N SER A 138 -12.94 -14.07 -3.16
CA SER A 138 -14.29 -13.57 -3.46
C SER A 138 -14.42 -13.03 -4.89
N ASP A 139 -13.39 -12.35 -5.39
CA ASP A 139 -13.41 -11.82 -6.75
C ASP A 139 -13.26 -12.94 -7.79
N ALA A 140 -12.46 -13.98 -7.51
CA ALA A 140 -12.36 -15.17 -8.35
C ALA A 140 -13.69 -15.93 -8.46
N GLU A 141 -14.41 -16.11 -7.34
CA GLU A 141 -15.73 -16.76 -7.31
C GLU A 141 -16.77 -16.03 -8.17
N LYS A 142 -16.80 -14.69 -8.10
CA LYS A 142 -17.68 -13.86 -8.94
C LYS A 142 -17.35 -14.04 -10.43
N ASN A 143 -16.07 -14.08 -10.77
CA ASN A 143 -15.63 -14.26 -12.15
C ASN A 143 -16.08 -15.62 -12.71
N LEU A 144 -15.95 -16.71 -11.94
CA LEU A 144 -16.44 -18.05 -12.32
C LEU A 144 -17.94 -18.05 -12.61
N GLN A 145 -18.74 -17.36 -11.78
CA GLN A 145 -20.19 -17.28 -11.95
C GLN A 145 -20.58 -16.51 -13.22
N THR A 146 -19.82 -15.48 -13.60
CA THR A 146 -20.08 -14.71 -14.83
C THR A 146 -19.71 -15.46 -16.11
N THR A 147 -18.72 -16.36 -16.08
CA THR A 147 -18.29 -17.15 -17.25
C THR A 147 -19.26 -18.29 -17.59
N THR A 148 -20.09 -18.73 -16.64
CA THR A 148 -21.01 -19.87 -16.83
C THR A 148 -22.34 -19.47 -17.51
N VAL A 149 -22.55 -18.18 -17.78
CA VAL A 149 -23.81 -17.64 -18.35
C VAL A 149 -23.64 -17.13 -19.80
N GLY A 150 -22.51 -17.46 -20.46
CA GLY A 150 -22.20 -17.06 -21.83
C GLY A 150 -22.26 -18.20 -22.84
#